data_AF-A0A9X3XF53-F1
#
_entry.id   AF-A0A9X3XF53-F1
#
_cell.length_a   1.000
_cell.length_b   1.000
_cell.length_c   1.000
_cell.angle_alpha   90.00
_cell.angle_beta   90.00
_cell.angle_gamma   90.00
#
_symmetry.space_group_name_H-M   'P 1'
#
loop_
_entity.id
_entity.type
_entity.pdbx_description
1 polymer ?
#
loop_
_entity_poly.entity_id
_entity_poly.type
_entity_poly.pdbx_seq_one_letter_code
_entity_poly.pdbx_strand_id
1 'polypeptide(L)'
;MTRRAIGRAELVRLAAMLVLVVAAPTVGDIGSCGEAPADLDAAAFFREKASVDCARCKECVFSTAACARACDPTQPTQSFPEGCYPIVHDGEVCLRALEAASCDTYASFVADQGSTISTECNFCPPEAKP
;
A
#
# COMPACT_ATOMS: atom_id res chain seq x y z
N MET A 1 -36.96 -42.99 10.55
CA MET A 1 -36.29 -41.85 9.88
C MET A 1 -37.34 -41.02 9.15
N THR A 2 -37.84 -39.97 9.78
CA THR A 2 -38.89 -39.09 9.24
C THR A 2 -38.26 -37.97 8.42
N ARG A 3 -38.48 -37.96 7.09
CA ARG A 3 -38.11 -36.83 6.23
C ARG A 3 -39.05 -35.66 6.54
N ARG A 4 -38.52 -34.57 7.10
CA ARG A 4 -39.27 -33.31 7.24
C ARG A 4 -39.45 -32.69 5.86
N ALA A 5 -40.69 -32.37 5.50
CA ALA A 5 -41.00 -31.64 4.28
C ALA A 5 -40.58 -30.18 4.43
N ILE A 6 -39.71 -29.70 3.55
CA ILE A 6 -39.23 -28.31 3.54
C ILE A 6 -40.34 -27.43 2.94
N GLY A 7 -40.80 -26.42 3.68
CA GLY A 7 -41.84 -25.51 3.21
C GLY A 7 -41.32 -24.50 2.18
N ARG A 8 -42.21 -23.99 1.31
CA ARG A 8 -41.86 -22.95 0.30
C ARG A 8 -41.14 -21.73 0.91
N ALA A 9 -41.53 -21.31 2.12
CA ALA A 9 -40.89 -20.19 2.80
C ALA A 9 -39.45 -20.49 3.24
N GLU A 10 -39.15 -21.74 3.62
CA GLU A 10 -37.79 -22.18 3.95
C GLU A 10 -36.92 -22.22 2.68
N LEU A 11 -37.47 -22.69 1.57
CA LEU A 11 -36.78 -22.68 0.26
C LEU A 11 -36.46 -21.27 -0.19
N VAL A 12 -37.37 -20.30 -0.04
CA VAL A 12 -37.13 -18.90 -0.40
C VAL A 12 -36.05 -18.29 0.48
N ARG A 13 -36.03 -18.58 1.79
CA ARG A 13 -34.99 -18.09 2.70
C ARG A 13 -33.60 -18.67 2.38
N LEU A 14 -33.54 -19.97 2.11
CA LEU A 14 -32.32 -20.64 1.67
C LEU A 14 -31.80 -20.08 0.35
N ALA A 15 -32.69 -19.89 -0.63
CA ALA A 15 -32.33 -19.29 -1.91
C ALA A 15 -31.81 -17.86 -1.75
N ALA A 16 -32.46 -17.04 -0.91
CA ALA A 16 -32.03 -15.66 -0.65
C ALA A 16 -30.65 -15.60 0.02
N MET A 17 -30.35 -16.50 0.97
CA MET A 17 -29.01 -16.59 1.57
C MET A 17 -27.95 -17.04 0.56
N LEU A 18 -28.28 -18.00 -0.32
CA LEU A 18 -27.38 -18.47 -1.36
C LEU A 18 -27.01 -17.36 -2.35
N VAL A 19 -27.97 -16.52 -2.74
CA VAL A 19 -27.70 -15.38 -3.64
C VAL A 19 -26.75 -14.37 -2.99
N LEU A 20 -26.88 -14.10 -1.69
CA LEU A 20 -25.98 -13.18 -0.98
C LEU A 20 -24.53 -13.68 -0.89
N VAL A 21 -24.32 -14.99 -0.81
CA VAL A 21 -22.98 -15.58 -0.74
C VAL A 21 -22.30 -15.65 -2.11
N VAL A 22 -23.06 -15.86 -3.18
CA VAL A 22 -22.51 -16.04 -4.54
C VAL A 22 -22.33 -14.73 -5.29
N ALA A 23 -23.11 -13.69 -4.95
CA ALA A 23 -23.04 -12.38 -5.61
C ALA A 23 -22.17 -11.34 -4.87
N ALA A 24 -21.54 -11.71 -3.76
CA ALA A 24 -20.58 -10.84 -3.12
C ALA A 24 -19.31 -10.75 -4.00
N PRO A 25 -18.79 -9.55 -4.29
CA PRO A 25 -17.48 -9.42 -4.93
C PRO A 25 -16.47 -10.13 -4.03
N THR A 26 -15.77 -11.11 -4.58
CA THR A 26 -14.74 -11.85 -3.85
C THR A 26 -13.51 -10.96 -3.69
N VAL A 27 -12.74 -11.19 -2.62
CA VAL A 27 -11.42 -10.57 -2.47
C VAL A 27 -10.54 -11.13 -3.60
N GLY A 28 -10.43 -10.37 -4.69
CA GLY A 28 -9.87 -10.82 -5.98
C GLY A 28 -10.54 -10.21 -7.23
N ASP A 29 -11.70 -9.54 -7.08
CA ASP A 29 -12.36 -8.85 -8.20
C ASP A 29 -11.73 -7.46 -8.51
N ILE A 30 -10.98 -6.89 -7.55
CA ILE A 30 -10.15 -5.70 -7.77
C ILE A 30 -8.78 -6.20 -8.26
N GLY A 31 -8.56 -6.13 -9.57
CA GLY A 31 -7.38 -6.69 -10.24
C GLY A 31 -7.66 -8.04 -10.91
N SER A 32 -8.73 -8.12 -11.71
CA SER A 32 -9.02 -9.28 -12.56
C SER A 32 -7.76 -9.73 -13.30
N CYS A 33 -7.55 -11.05 -13.40
CA CYS A 33 -6.46 -11.64 -14.18
C CYS A 33 -6.53 -11.15 -15.64
N GLY A 34 -5.90 -10.02 -15.96
CA GLY A 34 -5.92 -9.40 -17.28
C GLY A 34 -5.99 -7.87 -17.31
N GLU A 35 -6.29 -7.19 -16.19
CA GLU A 35 -6.21 -5.71 -16.14
C GLU A 35 -4.72 -5.29 -16.14
N ALA A 36 -4.34 -4.34 -17.02
CA ALA A 36 -2.99 -3.80 -17.01
C ALA A 36 -2.77 -3.00 -15.71
N PRO A 37 -1.63 -3.18 -15.02
CA PRO A 37 -1.38 -2.44 -13.79
C PRO A 37 -1.27 -0.94 -14.11
N ALA A 38 -1.89 -0.11 -13.28
CA ALA A 38 -1.80 1.33 -13.41
C ALA A 38 -0.45 1.82 -12.91
N ASP A 39 0.19 2.70 -13.69
CA ASP A 39 1.42 3.38 -13.29
C ASP A 39 1.18 4.24 -12.05
N LEU A 40 2.17 4.27 -11.16
CA LEU A 40 2.14 5.08 -9.96
C LEU A 40 2.45 6.55 -10.30
N ASP A 41 1.52 7.45 -9.96
CA ASP A 41 1.77 8.90 -10.08
C ASP A 41 2.83 9.34 -9.08
N ALA A 42 4.04 9.65 -9.57
CA ALA A 42 5.18 10.00 -8.74
C ALA A 42 4.89 11.21 -7.83
N ALA A 43 4.23 12.25 -8.38
CA ALA A 43 3.97 13.46 -7.64
C ALA A 43 3.03 13.21 -6.45
N ALA A 44 1.94 12.47 -6.65
CA ALA A 44 1.03 12.06 -5.59
C ALA A 44 1.70 11.14 -4.58
N PHE A 45 2.43 10.13 -5.06
CA PHE A 45 3.12 9.18 -4.20
C PHE A 45 4.12 9.87 -3.27
N PHE A 46 5.02 10.71 -3.80
CA PHE A 46 6.05 11.34 -2.97
C PHE A 46 5.47 12.39 -2.01
N ARG A 47 4.34 13.04 -2.34
CA ARG A 47 3.62 13.88 -1.38
C ARG A 47 3.06 13.06 -0.22
N GLU A 48 2.42 11.94 -0.53
CA GLU A 48 1.86 11.05 0.50
C GLU A 48 2.98 10.44 1.36
N LYS A 49 4.05 9.97 0.72
CA LYS A 49 5.22 9.44 1.41
C LYS A 49 5.85 10.47 2.35
N ALA A 50 5.97 11.73 1.94
CA ALA A 50 6.48 12.79 2.81
C ALA A 50 5.58 13.03 4.03
N SER A 51 4.25 12.94 3.86
CA SER A 51 3.28 13.01 4.95
C SER A 51 3.48 11.86 5.96
N VAL A 52 3.56 10.62 5.47
CA VAL A 52 3.86 9.44 6.30
C VAL A 52 5.20 9.61 7.01
N ASP A 53 6.25 9.98 6.29
CA ASP A 53 7.58 10.12 6.85
C ASP A 53 7.62 11.20 7.95
N CYS A 54 6.98 12.35 7.72
CA CYS A 54 6.88 13.40 8.74
C CYS A 54 6.11 12.92 9.98
N ALA A 55 5.02 12.16 9.79
CA ALA A 55 4.25 11.60 10.90
C ALA A 55 5.08 10.62 11.74
N ARG A 56 5.79 9.68 11.08
CA ARG A 56 6.67 8.70 11.74
C ARG A 56 7.82 9.38 12.49
N CYS A 57 8.45 10.38 11.87
CA CYS A 57 9.51 11.16 12.53
C CYS A 57 9.01 11.86 13.80
N LYS A 58 7.79 12.40 13.80
CA LYS A 58 7.19 13.02 14.99
C LYS A 58 6.84 12.00 16.07
N GLU A 59 6.27 10.87 15.69
CA GLU A 59 5.90 9.79 16.62
C GLU A 59 7.13 9.19 17.31
N CYS A 60 8.20 8.95 16.55
CA CYS A 60 9.44 8.37 17.06
C CYS A 60 10.43 9.43 17.59
N VAL A 61 10.09 10.72 17.53
CA VAL A 61 10.90 11.85 18.02
C VAL A 61 12.28 11.92 17.35
N PHE A 62 12.34 11.74 16.02
CA PHE A 62 13.55 11.85 15.22
C PHE A 62 13.76 13.26 14.66
N SER A 63 15.00 13.74 14.72
CA SER A 63 15.40 15.07 14.27
C SER A 63 16.55 15.01 13.24
N THR A 64 16.44 14.11 12.27
CA THR A 64 17.40 13.96 11.16
C THR A 64 17.10 14.91 10.01
N ALA A 65 18.05 15.07 9.09
CA ALA A 65 17.86 15.88 7.88
C ALA A 65 16.75 15.31 6.99
N ALA A 66 16.58 13.98 6.96
CA ALA A 66 15.47 13.33 6.25
C ALA A 66 14.11 13.68 6.85
N CYS A 67 14.00 13.69 8.18
CA CYS A 67 12.79 14.09 8.88
C CYS A 67 12.45 15.58 8.68
N ALA A 68 13.45 16.46 8.79
CA ALA A 68 13.27 17.89 8.54
C ALA A 68 12.76 18.14 7.11
N ARG A 69 13.32 17.41 6.15
CA ARG A 69 12.91 17.40 4.75
C ARG A 69 11.47 16.92 4.57
N ALA A 70 11.10 15.77 5.11
CA ALA A 70 9.75 15.21 4.97
C ALA A 70 8.66 16.14 5.54
N CYS A 71 8.98 16.89 6.60
CA CYS A 71 8.05 17.83 7.21
C CYS A 71 8.02 19.23 6.56
N ASP A 72 8.83 19.50 5.54
CA ASP A 72 8.87 20.78 4.84
C ASP A 72 7.84 20.82 3.69
N PRO A 73 6.79 21.66 3.79
CA PRO A 73 5.76 21.74 2.75
C PRO A 73 6.25 22.39 1.44
N THR A 74 7.44 22.98 1.45
CA THR A 74 8.03 23.66 0.29
C THR A 74 8.93 22.77 -0.54
N GLN A 75 9.02 21.48 -0.21
CA GLN A 75 9.85 20.56 -0.96
C GLN A 75 9.50 20.51 -2.45
N PRO A 76 10.51 20.43 -3.32
CA PRO A 76 10.28 20.19 -4.73
C PRO A 76 9.61 18.83 -4.92
N THR A 77 8.76 18.75 -5.95
CA THR A 77 8.17 17.48 -6.35
C THR A 77 9.25 16.52 -6.81
N GLN A 78 9.24 15.31 -6.27
CA GLN A 78 10.15 14.24 -6.64
C GLN A 78 9.57 13.41 -7.80
N SER A 79 10.46 12.79 -8.58
CA SER A 79 10.11 11.90 -9.68
C SER A 79 10.88 10.60 -9.56
N PHE A 80 10.33 9.52 -10.14
CA PHE A 80 11.09 8.28 -10.29
C PHE A 80 12.25 8.47 -11.27
N PRO A 81 13.35 7.71 -11.12
CA PRO A 81 14.42 7.68 -12.11
C PRO A 81 13.91 7.31 -13.51
N GLU A 82 14.58 7.80 -14.54
CA GLU A 82 14.28 7.42 -15.92
C GLU A 82 14.37 5.90 -16.12
N GLY A 83 13.41 5.33 -16.84
CA GLY A 83 13.32 3.89 -17.06
C GLY A 83 12.71 3.11 -15.89
N CYS A 84 12.26 3.78 -14.84
CA CYS A 84 11.58 3.15 -13.72
C CYS A 84 10.09 3.55 -13.67
N TYR A 85 9.22 2.55 -13.73
CA TYR A 85 7.77 2.70 -13.81
C TYR A 85 7.09 1.82 -12.75
N PRO A 86 7.18 2.20 -11.46
CA PRO A 86 6.47 1.48 -10.41
C PRO A 86 4.96 1.58 -10.62
N ILE A 87 4.24 0.55 -10.17
CA ILE A 87 2.78 0.50 -10.30
C ILE A 87 2.11 0.97 -9.01
N VAL A 88 0.82 1.34 -9.08
CA VAL A 88 0.05 1.84 -7.93
C VAL A 88 0.18 0.93 -6.72
N HIS A 89 0.11 -0.39 -6.94
CA HIS A 89 0.22 -1.38 -5.88
C HIS A 89 1.55 -1.31 -5.12
N ASP A 90 2.68 -1.14 -5.82
CA ASP A 90 4.00 -1.03 -5.20
C ASP A 90 4.04 0.18 -4.25
N GLY A 91 3.47 1.31 -4.68
CA GLY A 91 3.33 2.52 -3.86
C GLY A 91 2.55 2.27 -2.57
N GLU A 92 1.42 1.59 -2.66
CA GLU A 92 0.60 1.25 -1.49
C GLU A 92 1.31 0.30 -0.51
N VAL A 93 2.05 -0.69 -1.03
CA VAL A 93 2.81 -1.62 -0.19
C VAL A 93 3.95 -0.89 0.52
N CYS A 94 4.66 0.01 -0.20
CA CYS A 94 5.69 0.86 0.40
C CYS A 94 5.13 1.72 1.54
N LEU A 95 4.05 2.48 1.31
CA LEU A 95 3.47 3.36 2.33
C LEU A 95 3.05 2.57 3.57
N ARG A 96 2.35 1.45 3.39
CA ARG A 96 1.95 0.56 4.50
C ARG A 96 3.15 0.02 5.27
N ALA A 97 4.23 -0.34 4.58
CA ALA A 97 5.45 -0.83 5.23
C ALA A 97 6.12 0.26 6.08
N LEU A 98 6.15 1.51 5.61
CA LEU A 98 6.69 2.64 6.37
C LEU A 98 5.86 2.95 7.62
N GLU A 99 4.53 2.90 7.50
CA GLU A 99 3.60 3.08 8.63
C GLU A 99 3.74 1.96 9.67
N ALA A 100 3.90 0.72 9.23
CA ALA A 100 4.00 -0.45 10.11
C ALA A 100 5.39 -0.66 10.74
N ALA A 101 6.44 -0.01 10.23
CA ALA A 101 7.79 -0.16 10.74
C ALA A 101 7.90 0.34 12.19
N SER A 102 8.55 -0.41 13.07
CA SER A 102 8.88 0.07 14.43
C SER A 102 9.83 1.27 14.37
N CYS A 103 9.88 2.09 15.44
CA CYS A 103 10.80 3.23 15.49
C CYS A 103 12.26 2.81 15.29
N ASP A 104 12.70 1.68 15.84
CA ASP A 104 14.06 1.17 15.66
C ASP A 104 14.38 0.86 14.19
N THR A 105 13.47 0.19 13.49
CA THR A 105 13.62 -0.08 12.06
C THR A 105 13.58 1.22 11.27
N TYR A 106 12.63 2.09 11.60
CA TYR A 106 12.41 3.35 10.90
C TYR A 106 13.60 4.30 11.05
N ALA A 107 14.31 4.28 12.19
CA ALA A 107 15.54 5.03 12.41
C ALA A 107 16.59 4.73 11.33
N SER A 108 16.68 3.48 10.85
CA SER A 108 17.61 3.10 9.78
C SER A 108 17.24 3.72 8.43
N PHE A 109 15.96 4.03 8.19
CA PHE A 109 15.50 4.62 6.93
C PHE A 109 15.77 6.13 6.88
N VAL A 110 15.76 6.80 8.03
CA VAL A 110 15.90 8.27 8.13
C VAL A 110 17.26 8.72 8.65
N ALA A 111 18.20 7.80 8.90
CA ALA A 111 19.52 8.10 9.41
C ALA A 111 20.27 9.09 8.49
N ASP A 112 20.99 10.05 9.08
CA ASP A 112 21.77 11.03 8.30
C ASP A 112 22.98 10.39 7.59
N GLN A 113 23.43 9.23 8.06
CA GLN A 113 24.49 8.44 7.45
C GLN A 113 24.10 6.97 7.43
N GLY A 114 24.42 6.28 6.33
CA GLY A 114 24.13 4.85 6.19
C GLY A 114 22.64 4.52 6.13
N SER A 115 21.79 5.46 5.68
CA SER A 115 20.35 5.21 5.52
C SER A 115 20.10 4.03 4.60
N THR A 116 19.18 3.16 5.00
CA THR A 116 18.69 2.06 4.17
C THR A 116 17.33 2.42 3.57
N ILE A 117 16.90 1.66 2.55
CA ILE A 117 15.57 1.79 1.95
C ILE A 117 14.78 0.55 2.33
N SER A 118 13.50 0.73 2.74
CA SER A 118 12.58 -0.38 2.92
C SER A 118 12.50 -1.20 1.63
N THR A 119 12.54 -2.53 1.71
CA THR A 119 12.46 -3.42 0.53
C THR A 119 11.24 -3.12 -0.33
N GLU A 120 10.11 -2.83 0.31
CA GLU A 120 8.84 -2.50 -0.35
C GLU A 120 8.87 -1.15 -1.07
N CYS A 121 9.82 -0.28 -0.73
CA CYS A 121 10.02 1.04 -1.33
C CYS A 121 11.19 1.07 -2.32
N ASN A 122 11.86 -0.06 -2.55
CA ASN A 122 12.99 -0.16 -3.47
C ASN A 122 12.50 -0.40 -4.91
N PHE A 123 11.82 0.58 -5.49
CA PHE A 123 11.16 0.44 -6.80
C PHE A 123 12.12 0.26 -7.97
N CYS A 124 13.35 0.77 -7.85
CA CYS A 124 14.31 0.82 -8.95
C CYS A 124 15.68 0.29 -8.49
N PRO A 125 15.82 -1.00 -8.15
CA PRO A 125 17.10 -1.55 -7.76
C PRO A 125 18.10 -1.42 -8.91
N PRO A 126 19.39 -1.19 -8.64
CA PRO A 126 20.41 -0.94 -9.67
C PRO A 126 20.54 -2.09 -10.70
N GLU A 127 20.12 -3.29 -10.35
CA GLU A 127 20.11 -4.49 -11.21
C GLU A 127 18.89 -4.57 -12.15
N ALA A 128 17.88 -3.72 -11.97
CA ALA A 128 16.63 -3.74 -12.75
C ALA A 128 16.63 -2.80 -13.96
N LYS A 129 17.78 -2.16 -14.28
CA LYS A 129 17.93 -1.44 -15.56
C LYS A 129 18.05 -2.47 -16.69
N PRO A 130 17.20 -2.44 -17.73
CA PRO A 130 17.34 -3.32 -18.88
C PRO A 130 18.63 -3.08 -19.67
#